data_AF-A0A9P1DR10-F1
#
_entry.id   AF-A0A9P1DR10-F1
#
_cell.length_a   1.000
_cell.length_b   1.000
_cell.length_c   1.000
_cell.angle_alpha   90.00
_cell.angle_beta   90.00
_cell.angle_gamma   90.00
#
_symmetry.space_group_name_H-M   'P 1'
#
loop_
_entity.id
_entity.type
_entity.pdbx_description
1 polymer ?
#
loop_
_entity_poly.entity_id
_entity_poly.type
_entity_poly.pdbx_seq_one_letter_code
_entity_poly.pdbx_strand_id
1 'polypeptide(L)'
;MNERKVSLVGSHFCSLKLWQHQTVVDPKYAPFLLTGLTASKVMLLLLSLLPLVHGGKFMEIQGVSAAPGTSFGDSLTGNAASCQDACDKEMTCDCALFDPLHGSCKMQADCLYFHPDYEGGGTLELYIKLPPHLWPFSVFPGTNANRDGQDVTADKKGMTEQDCVDLCYQSSDCQCAVLLTKDRRSSADPADDHCWLQSKCHPEGFKQMKGAQDYITFVKDANFAAYQTGSGSLVMLIVCLVVVLLMCVVVTALVLYYMRNKGRAYRAILQDLAVPKEENSRKEYAKEQLLSSFSRKSGVGYLSSLELALEAKVSNSDIPCVYSLHKVPETFKVPQIDTSVTSLKVQLCFVLDYTGSMKTQIAQAKDSVSKIIEAMQKMKIASLPNAAVDVEMAAVAYFDWDAETRKLGRPVVSVFGGREVKEEHSDTLTAEKFCQLGGTWTKDTSALQKWINQGLGHGGKVPEELTGALLAAANLEWNADEKLMVVITDAPCHGKDYSTVEHDSFCDKSTGLTCTGRPEEPLQSLMAQGVTTVILHTGEAAAVSMCQKLQQTDPKLIHEKVSPSETAKKVVSVLESKVRNGQN
;
A
#
# COMPACT_ATOMS: atom_id res chain seq x y z
N MET A 1 47.25 32.55 18.39
CA MET A 1 46.90 32.63 19.83
C MET A 1 45.84 33.70 19.99
N ASN A 2 44.67 33.30 20.49
CA ASN A 2 43.52 34.09 20.97
C ASN A 2 43.17 35.43 20.31
N GLU A 3 42.05 35.43 19.58
CA GLU A 3 41.10 36.56 19.60
C GLU A 3 39.65 36.08 19.64
N ARG A 4 38.86 36.77 20.47
CA ARG A 4 37.42 36.58 20.76
C ARG A 4 36.55 37.10 19.61
N LYS A 5 35.31 36.60 19.50
CA LYS A 5 34.07 37.34 19.15
C LYS A 5 32.86 36.45 19.43
N VAL A 6 32.14 36.66 20.54
CA VAL A 6 30.93 37.50 20.70
C VAL A 6 29.75 37.04 19.84
N SER A 7 28.77 36.44 20.52
CA SER A 7 27.44 36.08 20.04
C SER A 7 26.53 37.31 19.97
N LEU A 8 25.74 37.43 18.91
CA LEU A 8 24.59 38.33 18.83
C LEU A 8 23.38 37.56 18.31
N VAL A 9 22.39 37.46 19.18
CA VAL A 9 21.04 36.95 18.92
C VAL A 9 20.26 38.06 18.23
N GLY A 10 19.62 37.74 17.10
CA GLY A 10 18.76 38.68 16.36
C GLY A 10 17.66 37.93 15.64
N SER A 11 16.48 37.89 16.25
CA SER A 11 15.24 37.35 15.72
C SER A 11 14.57 38.35 14.76
N HIS A 12 14.34 37.94 13.51
CA HIS A 12 13.39 38.62 12.62
C HIS A 12 12.42 37.62 11.99
N PHE A 13 11.16 37.74 12.41
CA PHE A 13 9.98 37.20 11.74
C PHE A 13 9.74 37.96 10.43
N CYS A 14 9.65 37.27 9.30
CA CYS A 14 9.17 37.84 8.05
C CYS A 14 7.98 36.99 7.56
N SER A 15 6.80 37.61 7.52
CA SER A 15 5.55 37.07 7.01
C SER A 15 5.58 37.12 5.48
N LEU A 16 5.44 35.96 4.81
CA LEU A 16 5.26 35.89 3.36
C LEU A 16 3.77 35.63 3.04
N LYS A 17 3.13 36.61 2.40
CA LYS A 17 1.80 36.50 1.81
C LYS A 17 1.85 35.60 0.57
N LEU A 18 0.98 34.58 0.51
CA LEU A 18 0.66 33.83 -0.69
C LEU A 18 0.05 34.77 -1.76
N TRP A 19 0.62 34.77 -2.96
CA TRP A 19 -0.03 35.25 -4.18
C TRP A 19 -0.58 34.04 -4.95
N GLN A 20 -1.90 33.99 -5.13
CA GLN A 20 -2.54 33.09 -6.09
C GLN A 20 -2.30 33.63 -7.50
N HIS A 21 -1.61 32.86 -8.34
CA HIS A 21 -1.65 33.07 -9.80
C HIS A 21 -2.62 32.07 -10.41
N GLN A 22 -3.78 32.56 -10.84
CA GLN A 22 -4.61 31.91 -11.85
C GLN A 22 -3.85 31.91 -13.18
N THR A 23 -3.56 30.72 -13.71
CA THR A 23 -3.09 30.56 -15.08
C THR A 23 -4.28 30.53 -16.03
N VAL A 24 -4.52 31.66 -16.70
CA VAL A 24 -5.36 31.70 -17.90
C VAL A 24 -4.54 31.15 -19.06
N VAL A 25 -4.95 30.01 -19.61
CA VAL A 25 -4.33 29.42 -20.81
C VAL A 25 -4.91 30.10 -22.04
N ASP A 26 -4.04 30.74 -22.83
CA ASP A 26 -4.39 31.36 -24.12
C ASP A 26 -4.73 30.27 -25.16
N PRO A 27 -5.94 30.30 -25.76
CA PRO A 27 -6.40 29.27 -26.71
C PRO A 27 -5.56 29.17 -28.00
N LYS A 28 -4.63 30.10 -28.25
CA LYS A 28 -3.73 30.04 -29.42
C LYS A 28 -2.60 29.01 -29.30
N TYR A 29 -2.35 28.42 -28.13
CA TYR A 29 -1.27 27.45 -27.90
C TYR A 29 -1.71 25.99 -27.75
N ALA A 30 -3.02 25.71 -27.82
CA ALA A 30 -3.58 24.36 -27.75
C ALA A 30 -3.00 23.33 -28.75
N PRO A 31 -2.56 23.67 -29.98
CA PRO A 31 -2.06 22.67 -30.93
C PRO A 31 -0.66 22.11 -30.62
N PHE A 32 0.11 22.72 -29.71
CA PHE A 32 1.51 22.35 -29.47
C PHE A 32 1.71 21.28 -28.39
N LEU A 33 0.72 21.06 -27.52
CA LEU A 33 0.81 20.13 -26.39
C LEU A 33 0.69 18.63 -26.75
N LEU A 34 0.29 18.30 -27.98
CA LEU A 34 0.08 16.90 -28.42
C LEU A 34 1.31 16.21 -29.05
N THR A 35 2.42 16.92 -29.24
CA THR A 35 3.60 16.38 -29.97
C THR A 35 4.55 15.54 -29.10
N GLY A 36 4.32 15.43 -27.79
CA GLY A 36 5.19 14.73 -26.84
C GLY A 36 4.65 13.42 -26.25
N LEU A 37 3.48 12.93 -26.71
CA LEU A 37 2.90 11.69 -26.22
C LEU A 37 3.50 10.50 -27.00
N THR A 38 4.39 9.74 -26.36
CA THR A 38 4.84 8.45 -26.88
C THR A 38 3.65 7.48 -26.92
N ALA A 39 3.69 6.48 -27.82
CA ALA A 39 2.63 5.47 -27.93
C ALA A 39 2.27 4.82 -26.58
N SER A 40 3.27 4.69 -25.70
CA SER A 40 3.10 4.18 -24.33
C SER A 40 2.29 5.13 -23.42
N LYS A 41 2.44 6.45 -23.56
CA LYS A 41 1.64 7.44 -22.82
C LYS A 41 0.21 7.55 -23.34
N VAL A 42 -0.01 7.37 -24.65
CA VAL A 42 -1.37 7.29 -25.22
C VAL A 42 -2.07 6.02 -24.73
N MET A 43 -1.35 4.90 -24.63
CA MET A 43 -1.88 3.65 -24.09
C MET A 43 -2.20 3.75 -22.59
N LEU A 44 -1.35 4.42 -21.78
CA LEU A 44 -1.64 4.74 -20.38
C LEU A 44 -2.85 5.68 -20.23
N LEU A 45 -2.97 6.69 -21.10
CA LEU A 45 -4.13 7.58 -21.11
C LEU A 45 -5.42 6.81 -21.47
N LEU A 46 -5.36 5.89 -22.44
CA LEU A 46 -6.49 5.04 -22.84
C LEU A 46 -6.86 4.02 -21.75
N LEU A 47 -5.87 3.45 -21.05
CA LEU A 47 -6.11 2.59 -19.88
C LEU A 47 -6.71 3.37 -18.71
N SER A 48 -6.34 4.65 -18.54
CA SER A 48 -6.97 5.53 -17.54
C SER A 48 -8.37 6.02 -17.92
N LEU A 49 -8.75 5.89 -19.19
CA LEU A 49 -10.09 6.19 -19.71
C LEU A 49 -11.02 4.95 -19.75
N LEU A 50 -10.56 3.80 -19.27
CA LEU A 50 -11.41 2.65 -18.93
C LEU A 50 -11.78 2.76 -17.45
N PRO A 51 -12.91 3.40 -17.07
CA PRO A 51 -13.40 3.29 -15.72
C PRO A 51 -13.93 1.87 -15.53
N LEU A 52 -13.08 0.96 -15.05
CA LEU A 52 -13.54 -0.13 -14.20
C LEU A 52 -13.68 0.43 -12.77
N VAL A 53 -14.42 1.54 -12.63
CA VAL A 53 -14.93 1.99 -11.34
C VAL A 53 -16.05 1.01 -11.01
N HIS A 54 -15.67 -0.12 -10.43
CA HIS A 54 -16.64 -0.98 -9.78
C HIS A 54 -17.06 -0.22 -8.53
N GLY A 55 -18.20 0.48 -8.60
CA GLY A 55 -18.82 1.00 -7.40
C GLY A 55 -19.01 -0.15 -6.40
N GLY A 56 -18.78 0.12 -5.12
CA GLY A 56 -18.99 -0.87 -4.07
C GLY A 56 -20.39 -1.49 -4.14
N LYS A 57 -20.49 -2.80 -3.91
CA LYS A 57 -21.79 -3.47 -3.79
C LYS A 57 -22.35 -3.26 -2.40
N PHE A 58 -23.60 -2.83 -2.29
CA PHE A 58 -24.27 -2.64 -1.01
C PHE A 58 -25.36 -3.71 -0.79
N MET A 59 -25.51 -4.12 0.46
CA MET A 59 -26.66 -4.87 0.95
C MET A 59 -27.64 -3.88 1.60
N GLU A 60 -28.93 -3.97 1.25
CA GLU A 60 -29.99 -3.11 1.78
C GLU A 60 -30.80 -3.83 2.86
N ILE A 61 -30.98 -3.19 4.00
CA ILE A 61 -31.87 -3.62 5.08
C ILE A 61 -32.91 -2.52 5.31
N GLN A 62 -34.18 -2.85 5.11
CA GLN A 62 -35.31 -1.91 5.27
C GLN A 62 -35.92 -1.99 6.66
N GLY A 63 -36.48 -0.87 7.11
CA GLY A 63 -37.28 -0.79 8.32
C GLY A 63 -36.46 -0.89 9.60
N VAL A 64 -35.23 -0.38 9.58
CA VAL A 64 -34.30 -0.41 10.71
C VAL A 64 -34.63 0.74 11.68
N SER A 65 -34.57 0.47 12.96
CA SER A 65 -34.55 1.50 14.00
C SER A 65 -33.13 1.68 14.54
N ALA A 66 -32.72 2.93 14.75
CA ALA A 66 -31.42 3.21 15.37
C ALA A 66 -31.48 2.79 16.84
N ALA A 67 -30.64 1.84 17.26
CA ALA A 67 -30.57 1.44 18.65
C ALA A 67 -30.20 2.65 19.55
N PRO A 68 -30.81 2.78 20.75
CA PRO A 68 -30.45 3.85 21.69
C PRO A 68 -28.95 3.84 21.99
N GLY A 69 -28.27 4.96 21.74
CA GLY A 69 -26.83 5.09 21.99
C GLY A 69 -25.92 4.89 20.77
N THR A 70 -26.47 4.54 19.59
CA THR A 70 -25.70 4.55 18.34
C THR A 70 -25.42 5.99 17.90
N SER A 71 -24.15 6.40 17.94
CA SER A 71 -23.72 7.70 17.43
C SER A 71 -23.37 7.59 15.95
N PHE A 72 -24.19 8.21 15.11
CA PHE A 72 -23.92 8.33 13.69
C PHE A 72 -23.19 9.65 13.40
N GLY A 73 -22.36 9.67 12.34
CA GLY A 73 -21.65 10.87 11.89
C GLY A 73 -22.59 11.99 11.40
N ASP A 74 -21.99 13.10 10.97
CA ASP A 74 -22.72 14.27 10.46
C ASP A 74 -23.71 13.91 9.36
N SER A 75 -24.90 14.50 9.41
CA SER A 75 -25.95 14.22 8.43
C SER A 75 -25.66 14.86 7.08
N LEU A 76 -25.65 14.04 6.03
CA LEU A 76 -25.65 14.48 4.65
C LEU A 76 -27.11 14.53 4.14
N THR A 77 -27.47 15.54 3.36
CA THR A 77 -28.78 15.58 2.67
C THR A 77 -28.68 14.91 1.31
N GLY A 78 -29.60 14.02 0.97
CA GLY A 78 -29.57 13.30 -0.29
C GLY A 78 -30.67 12.26 -0.45
N ASN A 79 -30.52 11.39 -1.44
CA ASN A 79 -31.31 10.17 -1.61
C ASN A 79 -30.45 8.92 -1.31
N ALA A 80 -31.10 7.76 -1.26
CA ALA A 80 -30.45 6.45 -1.09
C ALA A 80 -29.22 6.22 -1.98
N ALA A 81 -29.29 6.56 -3.27
CA ALA A 81 -28.17 6.39 -4.19
C ALA A 81 -26.98 7.29 -3.82
N SER A 82 -27.24 8.56 -3.48
CA SER A 82 -26.20 9.47 -3.05
C SER A 82 -25.57 9.09 -1.70
N CYS A 83 -26.32 8.42 -0.82
CA CYS A 83 -25.79 7.83 0.41
C CYS A 83 -24.75 6.75 0.12
N GLN A 84 -25.11 5.82 -0.77
CA GLN A 84 -24.23 4.72 -1.18
C GLN A 84 -22.98 5.28 -1.88
N ASP A 85 -23.15 6.24 -2.80
CA ASP A 85 -22.03 6.90 -3.49
C ASP A 85 -21.10 7.65 -2.52
N ALA A 86 -21.65 8.31 -1.50
CA ALA A 86 -20.86 8.99 -0.48
C ALA A 86 -20.06 7.99 0.36
N CYS A 87 -20.71 6.90 0.80
CA CYS A 87 -20.05 5.83 1.53
C CYS A 87 -19.01 5.09 0.68
N ASP A 88 -19.23 4.94 -0.62
CA ASP A 88 -18.27 4.26 -1.48
C ASP A 88 -16.97 5.05 -1.67
N LYS A 89 -17.08 6.39 -1.67
CA LYS A 89 -15.93 7.31 -1.78
C LYS A 89 -15.13 7.45 -0.50
N GLU A 90 -15.77 7.28 0.66
CA GLU A 90 -15.12 7.40 1.96
C GLU A 90 -14.50 6.05 2.35
N MET A 91 -13.17 6.00 2.48
CA MET A 91 -12.44 4.74 2.71
C MET A 91 -12.81 4.09 4.05
N THR A 92 -13.25 4.88 5.03
CA THR A 92 -13.62 4.41 6.37
C THR A 92 -15.11 4.09 6.50
N CYS A 93 -15.92 4.25 5.44
CA CYS A 93 -17.35 3.99 5.52
C CYS A 93 -17.66 2.52 5.22
N ASP A 94 -18.22 1.83 6.21
CA ASP A 94 -18.68 0.45 6.08
C ASP A 94 -20.20 0.38 5.87
N CYS A 95 -20.96 1.36 6.37
CA CYS A 95 -22.39 1.47 6.06
C CYS A 95 -22.93 2.90 6.06
N ALA A 96 -24.07 3.06 5.40
CA ALA A 96 -24.84 4.30 5.37
C ALA A 96 -26.29 4.05 5.82
N LEU A 97 -26.77 4.83 6.77
CA LEU A 97 -28.16 4.84 7.22
C LEU A 97 -28.90 6.01 6.56
N PHE A 98 -29.93 5.70 5.79
CA PHE A 98 -30.76 6.66 5.09
C PHE A 98 -32.14 6.79 5.76
N ASP A 99 -32.53 8.03 6.01
CA ASP A 99 -33.86 8.40 6.49
C ASP A 99 -34.70 8.92 5.31
N PRO A 100 -35.62 8.11 4.77
CA PRO A 100 -36.45 8.51 3.64
C PRO A 100 -37.43 9.64 3.98
N LEU A 101 -37.80 9.83 5.25
CA LEU A 101 -38.72 10.90 5.66
C LEU A 101 -38.03 12.27 5.64
N HIS A 102 -36.75 12.31 6.02
CA HIS A 102 -35.98 13.55 6.11
C HIS A 102 -35.02 13.77 4.94
N GLY A 103 -34.87 12.79 4.04
CA GLY A 103 -33.88 12.83 2.96
C GLY A 103 -32.47 13.00 3.50
N SER A 104 -32.18 12.36 4.65
CA SER A 104 -30.92 12.53 5.37
C SER A 104 -30.18 11.22 5.48
N CYS A 105 -28.85 11.30 5.46
CA CYS A 105 -27.96 10.16 5.44
C CYS A 105 -26.94 10.29 6.56
N LYS A 106 -26.55 9.17 7.17
CA LYS A 106 -25.43 9.15 8.08
C LYS A 106 -24.52 7.96 7.78
N MET A 107 -23.22 8.22 7.71
CA MET A 107 -22.20 7.22 7.42
C MET A 107 -21.58 6.73 8.73
N GLN A 108 -21.16 5.47 8.75
CA GLN A 108 -20.56 4.84 9.91
C GLN A 108 -19.47 3.83 9.48
N ALA A 109 -18.43 3.76 10.31
CA ALA A 109 -17.38 2.73 10.26
C ALA A 109 -17.75 1.55 11.17
N ASP A 110 -17.11 0.41 10.95
CA ASP A 110 -17.26 -0.82 11.73
C ASP A 110 -18.69 -1.40 11.72
N CYS A 111 -19.41 -1.19 10.62
CA CYS A 111 -20.74 -1.75 10.45
C CYS A 111 -20.66 -3.25 10.14
N LEU A 112 -21.12 -4.06 11.09
CA LEU A 112 -21.24 -5.50 10.89
C LEU A 112 -22.63 -5.81 10.34
N TYR A 113 -22.74 -6.52 9.21
CA TYR A 113 -24.03 -6.96 8.63
C TYR A 113 -24.78 -7.98 9.50
N PHE A 114 -24.22 -8.34 10.66
CA PHE A 114 -24.77 -9.22 11.68
C PHE A 114 -24.98 -8.52 13.04
N HIS A 115 -25.03 -7.18 13.09
CA HIS A 115 -25.23 -6.48 14.37
C HIS A 115 -26.69 -6.60 14.86
N PRO A 116 -26.95 -7.07 16.10
CA PRO A 116 -28.29 -7.15 16.68
C PRO A 116 -28.96 -5.78 16.90
N ASP A 117 -28.21 -4.69 16.75
CA ASP A 117 -28.67 -3.31 16.99
C ASP A 117 -29.55 -2.78 15.86
N TYR A 118 -29.64 -3.51 14.74
CA TYR A 118 -30.55 -3.19 13.65
C TYR A 118 -31.89 -3.89 13.89
N GLU A 119 -32.58 -3.48 14.97
CA GLU A 119 -33.91 -4.00 15.26
C GLU A 119 -34.90 -3.53 14.20
N GLY A 120 -35.66 -4.48 13.64
CA GLY A 120 -36.74 -4.21 12.70
C GLY A 120 -37.90 -3.46 13.38
N GLY A 121 -38.58 -2.60 12.63
CA GLY A 121 -39.72 -1.81 13.08
C GLY A 121 -39.53 -0.29 13.02
N GLY A 122 -38.39 0.18 12.51
CA GLY A 122 -38.16 1.59 12.20
C GLY A 122 -38.54 1.97 10.76
N THR A 123 -38.22 3.20 10.38
CA THR A 123 -38.46 3.76 9.02
C THR A 123 -37.18 3.97 8.22
N LEU A 124 -36.02 3.58 8.76
CA LEU A 124 -34.73 3.84 8.14
C LEU A 124 -34.33 2.69 7.21
N GLU A 125 -33.52 3.04 6.22
CA GLU A 125 -32.90 2.11 5.26
C GLU A 125 -31.40 2.05 5.55
N LEU A 126 -30.85 0.86 5.76
CA LEU A 126 -29.43 0.65 6.04
C LEU A 126 -28.75 0.00 4.84
N TYR A 127 -27.69 0.63 4.35
CA TYR A 127 -26.85 0.14 3.26
C TYR A 127 -25.49 -0.27 3.78
N ILE A 128 -25.18 -1.56 3.77
CA ILE A 128 -23.90 -2.09 4.25
C ILE A 128 -23.02 -2.41 3.05
N LYS A 129 -21.81 -1.87 3.02
CA LYS A 129 -20.83 -2.11 1.97
C LYS A 129 -20.32 -3.54 2.06
N LEU A 130 -20.52 -4.32 1.01
CA LEU A 130 -20.07 -5.71 0.96
C LEU A 130 -18.58 -5.77 0.59
N PRO A 131 -17.79 -6.61 1.29
CA PRO A 131 -16.41 -6.85 0.91
C PRO A 131 -16.33 -7.53 -0.47
N PRO A 132 -15.21 -7.38 -1.21
CA PRO A 132 -15.10 -7.83 -2.60
C PRO A 132 -15.40 -9.31 -2.84
N HIS A 133 -15.09 -10.19 -1.88
CA HIS A 133 -15.37 -11.62 -2.01
C HIS A 133 -16.86 -11.96 -2.02
N LEU A 134 -17.72 -11.09 -1.47
CA LEU A 134 -19.17 -11.25 -1.46
C LEU A 134 -19.86 -10.64 -2.68
N TRP A 135 -19.15 -9.90 -3.54
CA TRP A 135 -19.75 -9.27 -4.73
C TRP A 135 -20.46 -10.24 -5.69
N PRO A 136 -20.04 -11.51 -5.84
CA PRO A 136 -20.78 -12.50 -6.62
C PRO A 136 -22.09 -12.98 -5.97
N PHE A 137 -22.40 -12.54 -4.75
CA PHE A 137 -23.52 -13.04 -3.95
C PHE A 137 -24.47 -11.92 -3.54
N SER A 138 -25.76 -12.24 -3.51
CA SER A 138 -26.77 -11.48 -2.78
C SER A 138 -26.83 -12.00 -1.34
N VAL A 139 -26.75 -11.12 -0.35
CA VAL A 139 -26.63 -11.47 1.08
C VAL A 139 -27.96 -11.25 1.78
N PHE A 140 -28.43 -12.26 2.52
CA PHE A 140 -29.70 -12.24 3.24
C PHE A 140 -29.48 -12.57 4.72
N PRO A 141 -29.31 -11.55 5.59
CA PRO A 141 -29.11 -11.75 7.02
C PRO A 141 -30.40 -12.18 7.71
N GLY A 142 -30.30 -12.98 8.76
CA GLY A 142 -31.44 -13.45 9.54
C GLY A 142 -32.35 -14.45 8.80
N THR A 143 -31.82 -15.13 7.77
CA THR A 143 -32.57 -16.07 6.95
C THR A 143 -31.84 -17.40 6.87
N ASN A 144 -32.59 -18.49 6.99
CA ASN A 144 -32.14 -19.80 6.54
C ASN A 144 -32.77 -20.08 5.18
N ALA A 145 -32.04 -20.77 4.32
CA ALA A 145 -32.62 -21.25 3.08
C ALA A 145 -33.72 -22.29 3.42
N ASN A 146 -34.85 -22.23 2.69
CA ASN A 146 -36.03 -23.07 2.95
C ASN A 146 -35.65 -24.55 3.09
N ARG A 147 -36.33 -25.26 4.02
CA ARG A 147 -36.16 -26.71 4.28
C ARG A 147 -36.30 -27.61 3.05
N ASP A 148 -36.82 -27.09 1.95
CA ASP A 148 -36.99 -27.81 0.68
C ASP A 148 -35.67 -27.89 -0.14
N GLY A 149 -34.63 -27.14 0.26
CA GLY A 149 -33.30 -27.22 -0.33
C GLY A 149 -32.65 -28.58 -0.08
N GLN A 150 -32.08 -29.19 -1.12
CA GLN A 150 -31.23 -30.36 -0.96
C GLN A 150 -29.81 -29.88 -0.62
N ASP A 151 -29.33 -30.28 0.56
CA ASP A 151 -27.96 -30.05 0.99
C ASP A 151 -26.99 -30.70 -0.02
N VAL A 152 -26.18 -29.87 -0.67
CA VAL A 152 -25.15 -30.28 -1.63
C VAL A 152 -23.93 -30.81 -0.88
N THR A 153 -23.67 -30.28 0.31
CA THR A 153 -22.63 -30.77 1.21
C THR A 153 -23.15 -30.87 2.64
N ALA A 154 -22.70 -31.91 3.35
CA ALA A 154 -22.93 -32.02 4.78
C ALA A 154 -22.35 -30.81 5.53
N ASP A 155 -22.96 -30.52 6.67
CA ASP A 155 -22.55 -29.52 7.65
C ASP A 155 -21.03 -29.50 7.88
N LYS A 156 -20.39 -28.36 7.56
CA LYS A 156 -18.96 -28.13 7.80
C LYS A 156 -18.76 -27.14 8.92
N LYS A 157 -18.07 -27.59 9.98
CA LYS A 157 -17.75 -26.80 11.17
C LYS A 157 -16.49 -25.96 11.00
N GLY A 158 -16.42 -24.86 11.75
CA GLY A 158 -15.27 -23.97 11.85
C GLY A 158 -14.92 -23.26 10.54
N MET A 159 -15.90 -23.07 9.66
CA MET A 159 -15.72 -22.33 8.41
C MET A 159 -15.92 -20.84 8.65
N THR A 160 -14.99 -20.03 8.16
CA THR A 160 -15.21 -18.60 8.08
C THR A 160 -16.24 -18.29 6.99
N GLU A 161 -16.75 -17.05 6.97
CA GLU A 161 -17.58 -16.58 5.87
C GLU A 161 -16.91 -16.78 4.51
N GLN A 162 -15.65 -16.35 4.39
CA GLN A 162 -14.86 -16.47 3.16
C GLN A 162 -14.81 -17.93 2.70
N ASP A 163 -14.48 -18.84 3.62
CA ASP A 163 -14.40 -20.28 3.29
C ASP A 163 -15.74 -20.82 2.82
N CYS A 164 -16.84 -20.41 3.45
CA CYS A 164 -18.19 -20.87 3.13
C CYS A 164 -18.62 -20.41 1.73
N VAL A 165 -18.40 -19.12 1.39
CA VAL A 165 -18.75 -18.60 0.07
C VAL A 165 -17.80 -19.08 -1.02
N ASP A 166 -16.51 -19.26 -0.74
CA ASP A 166 -15.55 -19.82 -1.69
C ASP A 166 -15.89 -21.27 -2.03
N LEU A 167 -16.28 -22.06 -1.03
CA LEU A 167 -16.72 -23.43 -1.23
C LEU A 167 -17.97 -23.48 -2.12
N CYS A 168 -18.94 -22.58 -1.90
CA CYS A 168 -20.10 -22.46 -2.78
C CYS A 168 -19.73 -21.99 -4.18
N TYR A 169 -18.79 -21.04 -4.29
CA TYR A 169 -18.36 -20.50 -5.56
C TYR A 169 -17.72 -21.58 -6.45
N GLN A 170 -16.89 -22.44 -5.84
CA GLN A 170 -16.19 -23.55 -6.48
C GLN A 170 -17.12 -24.71 -6.87
N SER A 171 -18.27 -24.86 -6.19
CA SER A 171 -19.25 -25.88 -6.51
C SER A 171 -20.18 -25.41 -7.64
N SER A 172 -20.25 -26.18 -8.74
CA SER A 172 -21.17 -25.92 -9.84
C SER A 172 -22.63 -26.03 -9.43
N ASP A 173 -22.91 -26.86 -8.43
CA ASP A 173 -24.26 -27.23 -8.01
C ASP A 173 -24.76 -26.37 -6.85
N CYS A 174 -23.86 -25.56 -6.25
CA CYS A 174 -24.23 -24.62 -5.20
C CYS A 174 -24.90 -23.38 -5.77
N GLN A 175 -26.12 -23.12 -5.31
CA GLN A 175 -26.86 -21.89 -5.60
C GLN A 175 -26.83 -20.91 -4.44
N CYS A 176 -26.74 -21.40 -3.20
CA CYS A 176 -26.50 -20.56 -2.04
C CYS A 176 -25.73 -21.29 -0.94
N ALA A 177 -25.04 -20.51 -0.11
CA ALA A 177 -24.41 -20.95 1.12
C ALA A 177 -25.18 -20.38 2.32
N VAL A 178 -25.36 -21.17 3.37
CA VAL A 178 -25.93 -20.73 4.64
C VAL A 178 -24.85 -20.84 5.70
N LEU A 179 -24.55 -19.75 6.39
CA LEU A 179 -23.60 -19.69 7.50
C LEU A 179 -24.37 -19.43 8.78
N LEU A 180 -24.20 -20.30 9.79
CA LEU A 180 -24.61 -20.02 11.16
C LEU A 180 -23.50 -19.21 11.83
N THR A 181 -23.75 -17.93 12.06
CA THR A 181 -22.96 -17.03 12.87
C THR A 181 -23.62 -16.97 14.24
N LYS A 182 -23.22 -17.83 15.18
CA LYS A 182 -23.65 -17.62 16.58
C LYS A 182 -23.16 -16.24 17.02
N ASP A 183 -24.02 -15.50 17.73
CA ASP A 183 -23.66 -14.21 18.29
C ASP A 183 -22.28 -14.28 18.98
N ARG A 184 -21.27 -13.62 18.38
CA ARG A 184 -19.85 -13.67 18.78
C ARG A 184 -19.63 -13.30 20.25
N ARG A 185 -20.63 -12.71 20.90
CA ARG A 185 -20.61 -12.36 22.33
C ARG A 185 -20.85 -13.55 23.27
N SER A 186 -21.44 -14.66 22.81
CA SER A 186 -21.91 -15.75 23.69
C SER A 186 -21.12 -17.06 23.63
N SER A 187 -20.39 -17.35 22.55
CA SER A 187 -19.53 -18.54 22.45
C SER A 187 -18.09 -18.17 22.08
N ALA A 188 -17.16 -18.49 22.96
CA ALA A 188 -15.73 -18.22 22.81
C ALA A 188 -15.02 -19.13 21.80
N ASP A 189 -15.74 -20.06 21.13
CA ASP A 189 -15.14 -21.05 20.24
C ASP A 189 -15.61 -20.85 18.79
N PRO A 190 -14.77 -20.32 17.88
CA PRO A 190 -15.06 -20.24 16.46
C PRO A 190 -15.21 -21.61 15.77
N ALA A 191 -14.96 -22.73 16.47
CA ALA A 191 -15.24 -24.08 15.98
C ALA A 191 -16.75 -24.39 15.84
N ASP A 192 -17.61 -23.52 16.35
CA ASP A 192 -19.07 -23.65 16.32
C ASP A 192 -19.74 -22.96 15.12
N ASP A 193 -19.00 -22.32 14.22
CA ASP A 193 -19.56 -21.79 12.97
C ASP A 193 -19.84 -22.95 12.00
N HIS A 194 -21.05 -22.99 11.46
CA HIS A 194 -21.51 -24.07 10.58
C HIS A 194 -21.86 -23.53 9.20
N CYS A 195 -21.37 -24.18 8.14
CA CYS A 195 -21.65 -23.84 6.76
C CYS A 195 -22.38 -24.98 6.04
N TRP A 196 -23.50 -24.65 5.38
CA TRP A 196 -24.26 -25.54 4.51
C TRP A 196 -24.30 -25.00 3.09
N LEU A 197 -24.07 -25.86 2.11
CA LEU A 197 -24.24 -25.51 0.71
C LEU A 197 -25.54 -26.11 0.20
N GLN A 198 -26.36 -25.31 -0.47
CA GLN A 198 -27.65 -25.75 -0.97
C GLN A 198 -27.78 -25.58 -2.48
N SER A 199 -28.51 -26.52 -3.07
CA SER A 199 -29.03 -26.46 -4.42
C SER A 199 -30.51 -26.06 -4.34
N LYS A 200 -31.01 -25.32 -5.32
CA LYS A 200 -32.42 -24.85 -5.41
C LYS A 200 -32.78 -23.81 -4.35
N CYS A 201 -31.97 -22.77 -4.25
CA CYS A 201 -32.25 -21.66 -3.33
C CYS A 201 -33.29 -20.73 -3.95
N HIS A 202 -34.35 -20.44 -3.19
CA HIS A 202 -35.48 -19.60 -3.60
C HIS A 202 -35.51 -18.32 -2.75
N PRO A 203 -34.83 -17.23 -3.16
CA PRO A 203 -34.71 -16.02 -2.35
C PRO A 203 -36.07 -15.35 -2.08
N GLU A 204 -37.01 -15.42 -3.01
CA GLU A 204 -38.41 -15.02 -2.81
C GLU A 204 -39.12 -15.73 -1.64
N GLY A 205 -38.61 -16.88 -1.20
CA GLY A 205 -39.12 -17.63 -0.06
C GLY A 205 -38.42 -17.29 1.26
N PHE A 206 -37.37 -16.47 1.26
CA PHE A 206 -36.64 -16.09 2.46
C PHE A 206 -37.49 -15.14 3.29
N LYS A 207 -38.16 -15.69 4.29
CA LYS A 207 -38.87 -14.90 5.30
C LYS A 207 -37.90 -14.66 6.44
N GLN A 208 -37.76 -13.41 6.89
CA GLN A 208 -37.15 -13.12 8.19
C GLN A 208 -37.91 -13.92 9.25
N MET A 209 -37.31 -15.01 9.72
CA MET A 209 -37.90 -15.81 10.80
C MET A 209 -37.54 -15.13 12.11
N LYS A 210 -38.55 -14.78 12.92
CA LYS A 210 -38.31 -14.34 14.30
C LYS A 210 -37.49 -15.44 15.02
N GLY A 211 -36.25 -15.13 15.39
CA GLY A 211 -35.33 -16.06 16.07
C GLY A 211 -34.27 -16.72 15.19
N ALA A 212 -34.19 -16.42 13.89
CA ALA A 212 -33.11 -16.90 13.01
C ALA A 212 -31.98 -15.86 12.82
N GLN A 213 -31.77 -14.99 13.80
CA GLN A 213 -30.76 -13.92 13.72
C GLN A 213 -29.33 -14.45 13.55
N ASP A 214 -29.10 -15.72 13.91
CA ASP A 214 -27.80 -16.37 13.80
C ASP A 214 -27.47 -16.88 12.38
N TYR A 215 -28.35 -16.72 11.38
CA TYR A 215 -28.11 -17.25 10.04
C TYR A 215 -27.89 -16.17 8.98
N ILE A 216 -26.94 -16.39 8.09
CA ILE A 216 -26.70 -15.56 6.90
C ILE A 216 -26.75 -16.46 5.67
N THR A 217 -27.57 -16.10 4.69
CA THR A 217 -27.65 -16.83 3.42
C THR A 217 -27.02 -15.99 2.29
N PHE A 218 -26.06 -16.59 1.57
CA PHE A 218 -25.36 -16.02 0.42
C PHE A 218 -25.87 -16.68 -0.85
N VAL A 219 -26.67 -15.98 -1.66
CA VAL A 219 -27.23 -16.51 -2.92
C VAL A 219 -26.36 -16.06 -4.08
N LYS A 220 -25.89 -17.00 -4.90
CA LYS A 220 -25.04 -16.72 -6.05
C LYS A 220 -25.84 -15.94 -7.10
N ASP A 221 -25.35 -14.76 -7.50
CA ASP A 221 -26.01 -13.95 -8.51
C ASP A 221 -25.87 -14.62 -9.89
N ALA A 222 -27.00 -15.06 -10.46
CA ALA A 222 -27.03 -15.67 -11.79
C ALA A 222 -26.46 -14.74 -12.88
N ASN A 223 -26.64 -13.43 -12.71
CA ASN A 223 -26.09 -12.42 -13.62
C ASN A 223 -24.58 -12.31 -13.54
N PHE A 224 -23.99 -12.52 -12.35
CA PHE A 224 -22.55 -12.50 -12.17
C PHE A 224 -21.89 -13.74 -12.81
N ALA A 225 -22.53 -14.90 -12.67
CA ALA A 225 -22.09 -16.13 -13.33
C ALA A 225 -22.14 -16.01 -14.86
N ALA A 226 -23.19 -15.38 -15.42
CA ALA A 226 -23.32 -15.13 -16.85
C ALA A 226 -22.27 -14.13 -17.38
N TYR A 227 -21.87 -13.14 -16.58
CA TYR A 227 -20.83 -12.18 -16.95
C TYR A 227 -19.44 -12.82 -17.07
N GLN A 228 -19.08 -13.74 -16.18
CA GLN A 228 -17.79 -14.45 -16.25
C GLN A 228 -17.75 -15.56 -17.29
N THR A 229 -18.87 -16.26 -17.52
CA THR A 229 -18.91 -17.42 -18.43
C THR A 229 -19.37 -17.06 -19.85
N GLY A 230 -19.89 -15.85 -20.05
CA GLY A 230 -20.42 -15.39 -21.32
C GLY A 230 -19.34 -15.07 -22.36
N SER A 231 -19.47 -15.69 -23.53
CA SER A 231 -18.81 -15.36 -24.80
C SER A 231 -18.86 -13.87 -25.22
N GLY A 232 -19.64 -13.06 -24.52
CA GLY A 232 -19.64 -11.60 -24.62
C GLY A 232 -18.31 -10.95 -24.22
N SER A 233 -17.52 -11.56 -23.34
CA SER A 233 -16.17 -11.06 -23.00
C SER A 233 -15.24 -11.10 -24.22
N LEU A 234 -15.31 -12.16 -25.03
CA LEU A 234 -14.52 -12.26 -26.26
C LEU A 234 -14.99 -11.24 -27.31
N VAL A 235 -16.31 -11.06 -27.48
CA VAL A 235 -16.85 -10.08 -28.43
C VAL A 235 -16.50 -8.66 -28.02
N MET A 236 -16.63 -8.30 -26.74
CA MET A 236 -16.23 -6.99 -26.23
C MET A 236 -14.71 -6.76 -26.39
N LEU A 237 -13.90 -7.80 -26.14
CA LEU A 237 -12.45 -7.73 -26.32
C LEU A 237 -12.09 -7.55 -27.80
N ILE A 238 -12.79 -8.24 -28.71
CA ILE A 238 -12.65 -8.06 -30.16
C ILE A 238 -13.07 -6.65 -30.59
N VAL A 239 -14.21 -6.15 -30.10
CA VAL A 239 -14.67 -4.78 -30.40
C VAL A 239 -13.67 -3.75 -29.89
N CYS A 240 -13.16 -3.90 -28.67
CA CYS A 240 -12.12 -3.02 -28.12
C CYS A 240 -10.84 -3.06 -28.96
N LEU A 241 -10.38 -4.25 -29.37
CA LEU A 241 -9.22 -4.40 -30.24
C LEU A 241 -9.42 -3.74 -31.61
N VAL A 242 -10.61 -3.88 -32.21
CA VAL A 242 -10.95 -3.25 -33.49
C VAL A 242 -10.97 -1.73 -33.38
N VAL A 243 -11.55 -1.18 -32.29
CA VAL A 243 -11.57 0.27 -32.05
C VAL A 243 -10.15 0.81 -31.85
N VAL A 244 -9.31 0.11 -31.08
CA VAL A 244 -7.91 0.48 -30.87
C VAL A 244 -7.13 0.44 -32.19
N LEU A 245 -7.33 -0.59 -33.01
CA LEU A 245 -6.70 -0.71 -34.32
C LEU A 245 -7.12 0.43 -35.26
N LEU A 246 -8.41 0.77 -35.32
CA LEU A 246 -8.92 1.88 -36.12
C LEU A 246 -8.32 3.22 -35.68
N MET A 247 -8.23 3.46 -34.37
CA MET A 247 -7.60 4.67 -33.82
C MET A 247 -6.11 4.75 -34.19
N CYS A 248 -5.38 3.64 -34.10
CA CYS A 248 -3.97 3.58 -34.53
C CYS A 248 -3.81 3.90 -36.03
N VAL A 249 -4.71 3.42 -36.89
CA VAL A 249 -4.69 3.72 -38.33
C VAL A 249 -4.94 5.21 -38.59
N VAL A 250 -5.94 5.80 -37.93
CA VAL A 250 -6.27 7.23 -38.07
C VAL A 250 -5.11 8.11 -37.60
N VAL A 251 -4.53 7.82 -36.43
CA VAL A 251 -3.37 8.56 -35.91
C VAL A 251 -2.18 8.44 -36.85
N THR A 252 -1.90 7.23 -37.36
CA THR A 252 -0.80 7.02 -38.31
C THR A 252 -1.03 7.78 -39.62
N ALA A 253 -2.25 7.78 -40.15
CA ALA A 253 -2.60 8.54 -41.35
C ALA A 253 -2.47 10.05 -41.14
N LEU A 254 -2.89 10.57 -39.98
CA LEU A 254 -2.73 11.98 -39.60
C LEU A 254 -1.25 12.38 -39.45
N VAL A 255 -0.43 11.53 -38.82
CA VAL A 255 1.01 11.75 -38.70
C VAL A 255 1.67 11.75 -40.09
N LEU A 256 1.34 10.78 -40.96
CA LEU A 256 1.87 10.72 -42.32
C LEU A 256 1.42 11.92 -43.18
N TYR A 257 0.16 12.34 -43.05
CA TYR A 257 -0.36 13.53 -43.72
C TYR A 257 0.37 14.80 -43.26
N TYR A 258 0.55 14.95 -41.94
CA TYR A 258 1.27 16.06 -41.34
C TYR A 258 2.74 16.09 -41.78
N MET A 259 3.42 14.95 -41.75
CA MET A 259 4.79 14.78 -42.23
C MET A 259 4.90 15.09 -43.73
N ARG A 260 3.93 14.69 -44.55
CA ARG A 260 3.92 14.98 -45.99
C ARG A 260 3.69 16.46 -46.29
N ASN A 261 2.80 17.14 -45.57
CA ASN A 261 2.56 18.57 -45.76
C ASN A 261 3.71 19.43 -45.22
N LYS A 262 4.23 19.14 -44.01
CA LYS A 262 5.39 19.87 -43.48
C LYS A 262 6.69 19.54 -44.20
N GLY A 263 6.89 18.31 -44.64
CA GLY A 263 8.07 17.89 -45.42
C GLY A 263 8.18 18.59 -46.78
N ARG A 264 7.07 19.06 -47.37
CA ARG A 264 7.10 19.94 -48.55
C ARG A 264 7.50 21.37 -48.20
N ALA A 265 6.97 21.91 -47.10
CA ALA A 265 7.38 23.23 -46.62
C ALA A 265 8.86 23.28 -46.21
N TYR A 266 9.36 22.21 -45.60
CA TYR A 266 10.76 22.06 -45.19
C TYR A 266 11.72 21.93 -46.39
N ARG A 267 11.33 21.15 -47.42
CA ARG A 267 12.14 21.04 -48.65
C ARG A 267 12.20 22.34 -49.44
N ALA A 268 11.13 23.12 -49.48
CA ALA A 268 11.12 24.43 -50.12
C ALA A 268 12.07 25.42 -49.40
N ILE A 269 12.17 25.36 -48.07
CA ILE A 269 13.10 26.21 -47.30
C ILE A 269 14.57 25.77 -47.47
N LEU A 270 14.83 24.47 -47.63
CA LEU A 270 16.19 23.93 -47.80
C LEU A 270 16.75 24.09 -49.22
N GLN A 271 15.91 24.14 -50.26
CA GLN A 271 16.36 24.20 -51.65
C GLN A 271 16.80 25.59 -52.12
N ASP A 272 16.45 26.67 -51.40
CA ASP A 272 16.85 28.05 -51.76
C ASP A 272 18.11 28.54 -51.05
N LEU A 273 18.73 27.73 -50.19
CA LEU A 273 19.98 28.10 -49.53
C LEU A 273 21.16 27.68 -50.42
N ALA A 274 21.78 28.67 -51.08
CA ALA A 274 22.99 28.48 -51.86
C ALA A 274 24.16 28.05 -50.95
N VAL A 275 24.35 26.75 -50.77
CA VAL A 275 25.45 26.19 -49.99
C VAL A 275 26.76 26.35 -50.80
N PRO A 276 27.80 26.98 -50.23
CA PRO A 276 29.10 27.09 -50.89
C PRO A 276 29.70 25.70 -51.21
N LYS A 277 30.36 25.57 -52.37
CA LYS A 277 30.94 24.30 -52.83
C LYS A 277 32.29 23.95 -52.18
N GLU A 278 33.02 24.94 -51.65
CA GLU A 278 34.32 24.71 -51.01
C GLU A 278 34.16 24.31 -49.54
N GLU A 279 34.90 23.30 -49.08
CA GLU A 279 34.73 22.68 -47.75
C GLU A 279 34.92 23.66 -46.58
N ASN A 280 35.96 24.50 -46.63
CA ASN A 280 36.21 25.51 -45.60
C ASN A 280 35.09 26.57 -45.55
N SER A 281 34.57 26.97 -46.72
CA SER A 281 33.45 27.91 -46.81
C SER A 281 32.12 27.30 -46.34
N ARG A 282 31.93 25.99 -46.49
CA ARG A 282 30.76 25.25 -46.01
C ARG A 282 30.76 25.14 -44.48
N LYS A 283 31.92 24.96 -43.86
CA LYS A 283 32.08 24.91 -42.40
C LYS A 283 31.78 26.26 -41.75
N GLU A 284 32.30 27.36 -42.30
CA GLU A 284 31.99 28.71 -41.81
C GLU A 284 30.53 29.08 -42.04
N TYR A 285 29.97 28.79 -43.22
CA TYR A 285 28.55 29.00 -43.48
C TYR A 285 27.66 28.24 -42.50
N ALA A 286 27.99 26.97 -42.20
CA ALA A 286 27.24 26.18 -41.24
C ALA A 286 27.32 26.73 -39.82
N LYS A 287 28.49 27.23 -39.42
CA LYS A 287 28.70 27.91 -38.13
C LYS A 287 27.88 29.20 -38.04
N GLU A 288 27.87 30.03 -39.08
CA GLU A 288 27.08 31.26 -39.13
C GLU A 288 25.57 31.00 -39.07
N GLN A 289 25.08 30.00 -39.82
CA GLN A 289 23.66 29.61 -39.77
C GLN A 289 23.26 29.10 -38.38
N LEU A 290 24.13 28.29 -37.76
CA LEU A 290 23.92 27.78 -36.40
C LEU A 290 23.84 28.91 -35.37
N LEU A 291 24.76 29.87 -35.43
CA LEU A 291 24.77 31.06 -34.56
C LEU A 291 23.57 31.99 -34.81
N SER A 292 23.18 32.17 -36.08
CA SER A 292 22.04 32.99 -36.48
C SER A 292 20.71 32.37 -36.00
N SER A 293 20.52 31.07 -36.23
CA SER A 293 19.35 30.32 -35.76
C SER A 293 19.24 30.30 -34.24
N PHE A 294 20.40 30.15 -33.55
CA PHE A 294 20.49 30.25 -32.10
C PHE A 294 20.08 31.64 -31.58
N SER A 295 20.64 32.69 -32.19
CA SER A 295 20.35 34.10 -31.81
C SER A 295 18.88 34.48 -32.04
N ARG A 296 18.25 33.92 -33.09
CA ARG A 296 16.82 34.09 -33.38
C ARG A 296 15.91 33.25 -32.48
N LYS A 297 16.45 32.41 -31.59
CA LYS A 297 15.70 31.49 -30.71
C LYS A 297 14.73 30.59 -31.47
N SER A 298 15.05 30.23 -32.71
CA SER A 298 14.22 29.35 -33.54
C SER A 298 14.64 27.90 -33.30
N GLY A 299 13.91 27.15 -32.47
CA GLY A 299 14.25 25.74 -32.19
C GLY A 299 14.28 24.88 -33.45
N VAL A 300 13.33 25.13 -34.36
CA VAL A 300 13.23 24.45 -35.67
C VAL A 300 14.43 24.82 -36.56
N GLY A 301 14.76 26.12 -36.66
CA GLY A 301 15.93 26.58 -37.43
C GLY A 301 17.26 26.08 -36.85
N TYR A 302 17.36 26.02 -35.52
CA TYR A 302 18.56 25.54 -34.83
C TYR A 302 18.82 24.07 -35.11
N LEU A 303 17.79 23.22 -35.11
CA LEU A 303 17.93 21.80 -35.46
C LEU A 303 18.41 21.60 -36.91
N SER A 304 17.86 22.35 -37.86
CA SER A 304 18.32 22.29 -39.26
C SER A 304 19.75 22.79 -39.44
N SER A 305 20.12 23.88 -38.76
CA SER A 305 21.49 24.38 -38.78
C SER A 305 22.48 23.46 -38.06
N LEU A 306 22.03 22.70 -37.05
CA LEU A 306 22.85 21.72 -36.34
C LEU A 306 23.17 20.51 -37.22
N GLU A 307 22.19 20.01 -37.96
CA GLU A 307 22.39 18.94 -38.94
C GLU A 307 23.40 19.38 -40.03
N LEU A 308 23.23 20.61 -40.54
CA LEU A 308 24.16 21.21 -41.50
C LEU A 308 25.58 21.39 -40.91
N ALA A 309 25.71 21.73 -39.63
CA ALA A 309 26.99 21.84 -38.92
C ALA A 309 27.65 20.47 -38.69
N LEU A 310 26.87 19.43 -38.42
CA LEU A 310 27.36 18.04 -38.30
C LEU A 310 27.88 17.53 -39.65
N GLU A 311 27.13 17.74 -40.74
CA GLU A 311 27.57 17.38 -42.09
C GLU A 311 28.86 18.10 -42.50
N ALA A 312 28.99 19.38 -42.14
CA ALA A 312 30.18 20.19 -42.41
C ALA A 312 31.34 19.96 -41.41
N LYS A 313 31.21 19.02 -40.47
CA LYS A 313 32.22 18.69 -39.45
C LYS A 313 32.68 19.94 -38.68
N VAL A 314 31.74 20.80 -38.29
CA VAL A 314 31.97 21.92 -37.37
C VAL A 314 32.46 21.37 -36.03
N SER A 315 33.45 22.02 -35.41
CA SER A 315 34.00 21.56 -34.13
C SER A 315 32.92 21.65 -33.04
N ASN A 316 32.90 20.69 -32.10
CA ASN A 316 31.99 20.72 -30.95
C ASN A 316 32.13 22.01 -30.12
N SER A 317 33.32 22.62 -30.09
CA SER A 317 33.57 23.90 -29.41
C SER A 317 32.89 25.10 -30.06
N ASP A 318 32.50 24.99 -31.34
CA ASP A 318 31.85 26.04 -32.12
C ASP A 318 30.32 25.90 -32.16
N ILE A 319 29.76 24.84 -31.57
CA ILE A 319 28.32 24.59 -31.49
C ILE A 319 27.77 25.29 -30.24
N PRO A 320 26.91 26.32 -30.37
CA PRO A 320 26.37 27.04 -29.23
C PRO A 320 25.53 26.09 -28.36
N CYS A 321 25.95 25.85 -27.11
CA CYS A 321 25.14 25.04 -26.20
C CYS A 321 23.76 25.69 -26.00
N VAL A 322 22.69 24.94 -26.25
CA VAL A 322 21.31 25.39 -26.01
C VAL A 322 21.06 25.44 -24.51
N TYR A 323 21.30 26.63 -23.94
CA TYR A 323 21.10 26.98 -22.53
C TYR A 323 19.64 26.92 -22.04
N SER A 324 18.69 26.37 -22.81
CA SER A 324 17.28 26.23 -22.40
C SER A 324 17.04 25.14 -21.34
N LEU A 325 18.05 24.35 -20.97
CA LEU A 325 18.00 23.44 -19.81
C LEU A 325 18.46 24.10 -18.49
N HIS A 326 18.97 25.33 -18.52
CA HIS A 326 19.36 26.07 -17.31
C HIS A 326 18.19 26.74 -16.55
N LYS A 327 16.93 26.46 -16.90
CA LYS A 327 15.78 26.75 -16.02
C LYS A 327 15.23 25.54 -15.26
N VAL A 328 15.86 24.37 -15.38
CA VAL A 328 15.63 23.20 -14.49
C VAL A 328 16.88 22.77 -13.65
N PRO A 329 17.95 23.58 -13.46
CA PRO A 329 19.19 23.06 -12.89
C PRO A 329 19.12 22.81 -11.38
N GLU A 330 18.10 23.31 -10.68
CA GLU A 330 17.96 23.02 -9.24
C GLU A 330 17.26 21.68 -8.95
N THR A 331 16.48 21.13 -9.89
CA THR A 331 15.70 19.90 -9.65
C THR A 331 16.11 18.71 -10.50
N PHE A 332 16.84 18.92 -11.61
CA PHE A 332 17.33 17.81 -12.44
C PHE A 332 18.79 17.49 -12.12
N LYS A 333 19.02 16.69 -11.08
CA LYS A 333 20.32 16.05 -10.84
C LYS A 333 20.46 14.88 -11.81
N VAL A 334 21.43 14.94 -12.71
CA VAL A 334 21.85 13.73 -13.46
C VAL A 334 22.35 12.73 -12.42
N PRO A 335 21.80 11.50 -12.36
CA PRO A 335 22.24 10.51 -11.39
C PRO A 335 23.73 10.26 -11.61
N GLN A 336 24.54 10.41 -10.57
CA GLN A 336 25.94 10.04 -10.65
C GLN A 336 26.00 8.51 -10.65
N ILE A 337 26.56 7.96 -11.72
CA ILE A 337 26.84 6.52 -11.81
C ILE A 337 28.21 6.31 -11.18
N ASP A 338 28.23 5.66 -10.03
CA ASP A 338 29.49 5.29 -9.37
C ASP A 338 29.85 3.85 -9.74
N THR A 339 30.80 3.73 -10.67
CA THR A 339 31.32 2.43 -11.11
C THR A 339 32.41 1.86 -10.19
N SER A 340 32.85 2.63 -9.19
CA SER A 340 33.92 2.23 -8.26
C SER A 340 33.42 1.36 -7.11
N VAL A 341 32.13 1.47 -6.76
CA VAL A 341 31.49 0.61 -5.76
C VAL A 341 31.26 -0.77 -6.37
N THR A 342 31.92 -1.77 -5.80
CA THR A 342 31.81 -3.18 -6.22
C THR A 342 30.92 -4.01 -5.30
N SER A 343 30.58 -3.49 -4.12
CA SER A 343 29.69 -4.15 -3.17
C SER A 343 28.88 -3.11 -2.39
N LEU A 344 27.58 -3.34 -2.26
CA LEU A 344 26.67 -2.59 -1.40
C LEU A 344 26.25 -3.50 -0.24
N LYS A 345 26.60 -3.13 1.00
CA LYS A 345 26.22 -3.89 2.19
C LYS A 345 24.82 -3.51 2.64
N VAL A 346 24.00 -4.52 2.93
CA VAL A 346 22.63 -4.35 3.43
C VAL A 346 22.46 -5.17 4.70
N GLN A 347 22.03 -4.51 5.77
CA GLN A 347 21.62 -5.16 7.02
C GLN A 347 20.10 -5.19 7.12
N LEU A 348 19.53 -6.38 7.30
CA LEU A 348 18.09 -6.61 7.45
C LEU A 348 17.78 -7.26 8.81
N CYS A 349 17.12 -6.54 9.71
CA CYS A 349 16.65 -7.10 10.98
C CYS A 349 15.14 -7.40 10.91
N PHE A 350 14.75 -8.64 11.20
CA PHE A 350 13.34 -8.99 11.44
C PHE A 350 13.00 -8.81 12.91
N VAL A 351 11.97 -8.02 13.22
CA VAL A 351 11.38 -7.93 14.56
C VAL A 351 10.03 -8.61 14.51
N LEU A 352 9.89 -9.72 15.22
CA LEU A 352 8.83 -10.70 15.01
C LEU A 352 8.00 -10.86 16.27
N ASP A 353 6.69 -10.64 16.13
CA ASP A 353 5.69 -10.98 17.12
C ASP A 353 5.47 -12.50 17.14
N TYR A 354 5.79 -13.15 18.26
CA TYR A 354 5.75 -14.60 18.40
C TYR A 354 4.53 -15.11 19.19
N THR A 355 3.49 -14.31 19.32
CA THR A 355 2.20 -14.73 19.85
C THR A 355 1.57 -15.88 19.04
N GLY A 356 0.64 -16.59 19.66
CA GLY A 356 -0.07 -17.70 19.01
C GLY A 356 -0.84 -17.30 17.75
N SER A 357 -1.34 -16.06 17.68
CA SER A 357 -2.10 -15.51 16.54
C SER A 357 -1.21 -15.28 15.31
N MET A 358 0.09 -15.09 15.51
CA MET A 358 1.06 -14.82 14.45
C MET A 358 1.61 -16.07 13.74
N LYS A 359 1.04 -17.26 14.01
CA LYS A 359 1.50 -18.55 13.47
C LYS A 359 1.71 -18.55 11.95
N THR A 360 0.77 -18.01 11.20
CA THR A 360 0.81 -18.01 9.72
C THR A 360 1.91 -17.06 9.22
N GLN A 361 2.00 -15.89 9.82
CA GLN A 361 2.93 -14.81 9.50
C GLN A 361 4.37 -15.24 9.80
N ILE A 362 4.62 -15.88 10.95
CA ILE A 362 5.93 -16.43 11.30
C ILE A 362 6.35 -17.55 10.34
N ALA A 363 5.42 -18.47 10.00
CA ALA A 363 5.72 -19.52 9.02
C ALA A 363 6.12 -18.92 7.66
N GLN A 364 5.46 -17.85 7.23
CA GLN A 364 5.79 -17.19 5.97
C GLN A 364 7.03 -16.32 6.07
N ALA A 365 7.28 -15.62 7.17
CA ALA A 365 8.52 -14.88 7.39
C ALA A 365 9.72 -15.82 7.24
N LYS A 366 9.65 -17.01 7.85
CA LYS A 366 10.63 -18.10 7.68
C LYS A 366 10.79 -18.50 6.21
N ASP A 367 9.70 -18.79 5.52
CA ASP A 367 9.74 -19.21 4.10
C ASP A 367 10.18 -18.08 3.15
N SER A 368 10.18 -16.84 3.63
CA SER A 368 10.56 -15.63 2.88
C SER A 368 12.04 -15.31 2.97
N VAL A 369 12.74 -15.74 4.03
CA VAL A 369 14.17 -15.43 4.27
C VAL A 369 15.02 -15.70 3.02
N SER A 370 14.98 -16.94 2.50
CA SER A 370 15.76 -17.30 1.30
C SER A 370 15.31 -16.54 0.05
N LYS A 371 14.01 -16.29 -0.10
CA LYS A 371 13.46 -15.55 -1.25
C LYS A 371 13.92 -14.09 -1.27
N ILE A 372 13.97 -13.45 -0.09
CA ILE A 372 14.44 -12.07 0.06
C ILE A 372 15.91 -11.99 -0.33
N ILE A 373 16.76 -12.89 0.18
CA ILE A 373 18.19 -12.89 -0.17
C ILE A 373 18.40 -13.13 -1.67
N GLU A 374 17.73 -14.13 -2.24
CA GLU A 374 17.84 -14.40 -3.67
C GLU A 374 17.41 -13.20 -4.51
N ALA A 375 16.32 -12.51 -4.14
CA ALA A 375 15.85 -11.32 -4.83
C ALA A 375 16.88 -10.18 -4.74
N MET A 376 17.43 -9.95 -3.55
CA MET A 376 18.41 -8.90 -3.30
C MET A 376 19.72 -9.15 -4.05
N GLN A 377 20.24 -10.38 -4.03
CA GLN A 377 21.47 -10.75 -4.75
C GLN A 377 21.31 -10.64 -6.27
N LYS A 378 20.10 -10.83 -6.79
CA LYS A 378 19.79 -10.66 -8.23
C LYS A 378 19.51 -9.21 -8.62
N MET A 379 19.42 -8.30 -7.65
CA MET A 379 19.06 -6.90 -7.91
C MET A 379 20.18 -6.18 -8.67
N LYS A 380 19.81 -5.43 -9.70
CA LYS A 380 20.70 -4.52 -10.42
C LYS A 380 20.37 -3.09 -10.06
N ILE A 381 21.34 -2.37 -9.54
CA ILE A 381 21.21 -0.98 -9.14
C ILE A 381 21.70 -0.10 -10.29
N ALA A 382 20.82 0.71 -10.87
CA ALA A 382 21.14 1.48 -12.07
C ALA A 382 22.30 2.47 -11.86
N SER A 383 22.41 3.06 -10.66
CA SER A 383 23.50 3.97 -10.30
C SER A 383 24.79 3.26 -9.90
N LEU A 384 24.71 1.96 -9.53
CA LEU A 384 25.84 1.13 -9.13
C LEU A 384 25.87 -0.17 -9.97
N PRO A 385 26.07 -0.08 -11.30
CA PRO A 385 25.87 -1.21 -12.21
C PRO A 385 26.84 -2.38 -11.98
N ASN A 386 27.95 -2.13 -11.26
CA ASN A 386 28.96 -3.13 -10.93
C ASN A 386 28.86 -3.63 -9.48
N ALA A 387 27.99 -3.06 -8.65
CA ALA A 387 27.89 -3.42 -7.25
C ALA A 387 27.10 -4.71 -7.07
N ALA A 388 27.68 -5.67 -6.36
CA ALA A 388 26.96 -6.81 -5.81
C ALA A 388 26.28 -6.41 -4.49
N VAL A 389 25.03 -6.83 -4.29
CA VAL A 389 24.32 -6.59 -3.04
C VAL A 389 24.68 -7.69 -2.04
N ASP A 390 25.36 -7.31 -0.96
CA ASP A 390 25.78 -8.20 0.13
C ASP A 390 24.84 -8.05 1.32
N VAL A 391 23.95 -9.03 1.51
CA VAL A 391 22.92 -8.97 2.56
C VAL A 391 23.32 -9.83 3.75
N GLU A 392 23.24 -9.25 4.94
CA GLU A 392 23.25 -9.98 6.20
C GLU A 392 21.99 -9.68 7.01
N MET A 393 21.62 -10.63 7.87
CA MET A 393 20.35 -10.61 8.57
C MET A 393 20.52 -10.85 10.06
N ALA A 394 19.60 -10.27 10.82
CA ALA A 394 19.39 -10.57 12.23
C ALA A 394 17.89 -10.77 12.48
N ALA A 395 17.55 -11.29 13.64
CA ALA A 395 16.16 -11.33 14.07
C ALA A 395 16.04 -11.10 15.58
N VAL A 396 14.95 -10.44 15.96
CA VAL A 396 14.49 -10.23 17.32
C VAL A 396 13.07 -10.80 17.39
N ALA A 397 12.81 -11.66 18.35
CA ALA A 397 11.49 -12.20 18.62
C ALA A 397 11.00 -11.63 19.94
N TYR A 398 9.71 -11.32 20.01
CA TYR A 398 9.09 -10.83 21.24
C TYR A 398 7.71 -11.43 21.47
N PHE A 399 7.30 -11.40 22.74
CA PHE A 399 6.05 -11.86 23.31
C PHE A 399 5.71 -10.92 24.46
N ASP A 400 4.45 -10.82 24.86
CA ASP A 400 4.10 -10.34 26.19
C ASP A 400 4.57 -11.33 27.27
N TRP A 401 4.73 -10.83 28.49
CA TRP A 401 4.86 -11.68 29.65
C TRP A 401 3.48 -12.09 30.16
N ASP A 402 3.20 -13.40 30.16
CA ASP A 402 2.04 -13.94 30.84
C ASP A 402 2.36 -15.30 31.49
N ALA A 403 1.45 -15.76 32.36
CA ALA A 403 1.63 -17.01 33.11
C ALA A 403 1.74 -18.26 32.20
N GLU A 404 1.05 -18.28 31.05
CA GLU A 404 1.12 -19.35 30.08
C GLU A 404 2.42 -19.30 29.28
N THR A 405 2.83 -18.13 28.78
CA THR A 405 4.13 -17.92 28.13
C THR A 405 5.30 -18.32 29.04
N ARG A 406 5.19 -18.00 30.35
CA ARG A 406 6.13 -18.47 31.39
C ARG A 406 6.12 -19.99 31.56
N LYS A 407 4.95 -20.64 31.59
CA LYS A 407 4.85 -22.12 31.68
C LYS A 407 5.50 -22.81 30.48
N LEU A 408 5.44 -22.18 29.31
CA LEU A 408 6.09 -22.66 28.09
C LEU A 408 7.62 -22.41 28.08
N GLY A 409 8.15 -21.70 29.08
CA GLY A 409 9.57 -21.36 29.18
C GLY A 409 10.04 -20.41 28.08
N ARG A 410 9.12 -19.65 27.49
CA ARG A 410 9.42 -18.71 26.40
C ARG A 410 10.01 -17.42 26.97
N PRO A 411 11.00 -16.82 26.30
CA PRO A 411 11.48 -15.50 26.67
C PRO A 411 10.49 -14.42 26.23
N VAL A 412 10.42 -13.31 26.95
CA VAL A 412 9.68 -12.09 26.56
C VAL A 412 10.31 -11.47 25.33
N VAL A 413 11.65 -11.39 25.28
CA VAL A 413 12.41 -10.97 24.09
C VAL A 413 13.62 -11.89 23.91
N SER A 414 13.87 -12.32 22.68
CA SER A 414 15.08 -13.06 22.31
C SER A 414 15.69 -12.51 21.02
N VAL A 415 17.02 -12.55 20.93
CA VAL A 415 17.76 -12.07 19.76
C VAL A 415 18.56 -13.20 19.14
N PHE A 416 18.57 -13.29 17.81
CA PHE A 416 19.37 -14.26 17.08
C PHE A 416 20.86 -14.13 17.41
N GLY A 417 21.44 -15.22 17.94
CA GLY A 417 22.84 -15.24 18.41
C GLY A 417 23.11 -14.43 19.68
N GLY A 418 22.06 -13.89 20.32
CA GLY A 418 22.13 -13.07 21.52
C GLY A 418 21.58 -13.76 22.77
N ARG A 419 21.33 -12.95 23.79
CA ARG A 419 20.70 -13.34 25.06
C ARG A 419 19.17 -13.28 24.95
N GLU A 420 18.52 -13.71 26.03
CA GLU A 420 17.06 -13.72 26.16
C GLU A 420 16.64 -13.07 27.48
N VAL A 421 15.50 -12.38 27.50
CA VAL A 421 14.82 -11.94 28.73
C VAL A 421 13.71 -12.93 29.05
N LYS A 422 13.76 -13.60 30.21
CA LYS A 422 12.70 -14.52 30.70
C LYS A 422 11.99 -14.02 31.95
N GLU A 423 12.33 -12.82 32.37
CA GLU A 423 11.85 -12.25 33.61
C GLU A 423 10.43 -11.69 33.46
N GLU A 424 9.72 -11.63 34.58
CA GLU A 424 8.42 -10.99 34.68
C GLU A 424 8.54 -9.47 34.57
N HIS A 425 7.53 -8.88 33.95
CA HIS A 425 7.30 -7.45 33.98
C HIS A 425 7.18 -6.97 35.42
N SER A 426 8.28 -6.45 35.92
CA SER A 426 8.47 -6.05 37.31
C SER A 426 9.38 -4.83 37.34
N ASP A 427 9.44 -4.15 38.47
CA ASP A 427 10.32 -2.99 38.67
C ASP A 427 11.82 -3.32 38.49
N THR A 428 12.18 -4.61 38.43
CA THR A 428 13.55 -5.08 38.18
C THR A 428 13.87 -5.29 36.70
N LEU A 429 12.84 -5.36 35.86
CA LEU A 429 12.97 -5.39 34.42
C LEU A 429 13.17 -3.94 33.95
N THR A 430 14.34 -3.63 33.39
CA THR A 430 14.69 -2.27 32.97
C THR A 430 15.03 -2.26 31.48
N ALA A 431 14.84 -1.12 30.81
CA ALA A 431 15.23 -0.94 29.42
C ALA A 431 16.69 -1.40 29.13
N GLU A 432 17.60 -1.18 30.08
CA GLU A 432 19.01 -1.58 29.98
C GLU A 432 19.19 -3.10 29.77
N LYS A 433 18.33 -3.94 30.35
CA LYS A 433 18.40 -5.39 30.14
C LYS A 433 18.14 -5.77 28.68
N PHE A 434 17.25 -5.04 28.01
CA PHE A 434 16.96 -5.24 26.58
C PHE A 434 18.08 -4.71 25.70
N CYS A 435 18.68 -3.56 26.05
CA CYS A 435 19.85 -3.00 25.36
C CYS A 435 21.04 -3.95 25.37
N GLN A 436 21.18 -4.76 26.42
CA GLN A 436 22.29 -5.67 26.61
C GLN A 436 22.09 -7.04 25.94
N LEU A 437 21.00 -7.32 25.22
CA LEU A 437 20.78 -8.65 24.66
C LEU A 437 21.82 -9.07 23.62
N GLY A 438 22.47 -8.10 22.97
CA GLY A 438 23.42 -8.36 21.89
C GLY A 438 22.73 -9.00 20.70
N GLY A 439 23.45 -9.81 19.94
CA GLY A 439 22.96 -10.46 18.73
C GLY A 439 24.06 -10.55 17.68
N THR A 440 23.82 -11.34 16.64
CA THR A 440 24.78 -11.52 15.56
C THR A 440 24.12 -11.37 14.20
N TRP A 441 24.83 -10.76 13.25
CA TRP A 441 24.45 -10.77 11.85
C TRP A 441 24.87 -12.08 11.18
N THR A 442 24.01 -12.63 10.31
CA THR A 442 24.30 -13.87 9.58
C THR A 442 23.91 -13.78 8.12
N LYS A 443 24.68 -14.47 7.27
CA LYS A 443 24.34 -14.76 5.87
C LYS A 443 23.76 -16.16 5.69
N ASP A 444 23.82 -16.99 6.73
CA ASP A 444 23.29 -18.35 6.73
C ASP A 444 21.76 -18.30 6.91
N THR A 445 21.05 -18.40 5.79
CA THR A 445 19.60 -18.42 5.75
C THR A 445 19.01 -19.61 6.50
N SER A 446 19.70 -20.76 6.49
CA SER A 446 19.23 -21.97 7.15
C SER A 446 19.32 -21.84 8.67
N ALA A 447 20.40 -21.23 9.17
CA ALA A 447 20.53 -20.90 10.59
C ALA A 447 19.43 -19.94 11.05
N LEU A 448 19.17 -18.87 10.30
CA LEU A 448 18.12 -17.92 10.65
C LEU A 448 16.73 -18.55 10.57
N GLN A 449 16.43 -19.30 9.50
CA GLN A 449 15.15 -20.00 9.36
C GLN A 449 14.90 -21.00 10.48
N LYS A 450 15.95 -21.73 10.90
CA LYS A 450 15.88 -22.66 12.03
C LYS A 450 15.58 -21.92 13.33
N TRP A 451 16.20 -20.77 13.56
CA TRP A 451 15.94 -19.94 14.74
C TRP A 451 14.53 -19.36 14.72
N ILE A 452 14.07 -18.89 13.56
CA ILE A 452 12.69 -18.40 13.39
C ILE A 452 11.68 -19.52 13.67
N ASN A 453 12.02 -20.77 13.37
CA ASN A 453 11.19 -21.94 13.64
C ASN A 453 11.21 -22.39 15.12
N GLN A 454 11.08 -21.43 16.04
CA GLN A 454 10.84 -21.66 17.46
C GLN A 454 9.35 -21.76 17.77
N GLY A 455 9.00 -22.24 18.96
CA GLY A 455 7.59 -22.35 19.36
C GLY A 455 7.01 -20.99 19.72
N LEU A 456 5.74 -20.80 19.35
CA LEU A 456 4.96 -19.60 19.66
C LEU A 456 4.58 -19.57 21.15
N GLY A 457 4.23 -18.39 21.62
CA GLY A 457 3.78 -18.13 22.97
C GLY A 457 2.27 -18.28 23.06
N HIS A 458 1.72 -17.82 24.19
CA HIS A 458 0.29 -17.60 24.26
C HIS A 458 -0.09 -16.43 23.33
N GLY A 459 -1.33 -16.42 22.85
CA GLY A 459 -1.82 -15.35 21.99
C GLY A 459 -2.98 -14.62 22.65
N GLY A 460 -3.29 -13.42 22.18
CA GLY A 460 -4.41 -12.63 22.66
C GLY A 460 -4.60 -11.36 21.84
N LYS A 461 -5.66 -10.60 22.15
CA LYS A 461 -5.85 -9.23 21.64
C LYS A 461 -5.31 -8.20 22.63
N VAL A 462 -4.17 -8.51 23.21
CA VAL A 462 -3.55 -7.71 24.27
C VAL A 462 -2.31 -7.03 23.72
N PRO A 463 -1.87 -5.91 24.33
CA PRO A 463 -0.63 -5.29 23.93
C PRO A 463 0.56 -6.23 24.16
N GLU A 464 1.61 -6.10 23.34
CA GLU A 464 2.77 -6.99 23.34
C GLU A 464 4.09 -6.22 23.58
N GLU A 465 5.18 -6.95 23.91
CA GLU A 465 6.48 -6.35 24.30
C GLU A 465 7.35 -5.87 23.12
N LEU A 466 6.72 -5.19 22.16
CA LEU A 466 7.40 -4.60 21.01
C LEU A 466 8.44 -3.55 21.43
N THR A 467 8.20 -2.78 22.52
CA THR A 467 9.15 -1.76 22.99
C THR A 467 10.49 -2.36 23.38
N GLY A 468 10.48 -3.45 24.15
CA GLY A 468 11.67 -4.25 24.48
C GLY A 468 12.36 -4.81 23.24
N ALA A 469 11.59 -5.26 22.24
CA ALA A 469 12.12 -5.73 20.97
C ALA A 469 12.83 -4.61 20.19
N LEU A 470 12.26 -3.40 20.17
CA LEU A 470 12.85 -2.22 19.54
C LEU A 470 14.13 -1.78 20.27
N LEU A 471 14.16 -1.84 21.61
CA LEU A 471 15.38 -1.59 22.39
C LEU A 471 16.50 -2.59 22.03
N ALA A 472 16.15 -3.88 21.91
CA ALA A 472 17.10 -4.91 21.50
C ALA A 472 17.63 -4.65 20.07
N ALA A 473 16.73 -4.35 19.12
CA ALA A 473 17.09 -4.07 17.73
C ALA A 473 17.95 -2.80 17.59
N ALA A 474 17.65 -1.75 18.38
CA ALA A 474 18.41 -0.51 18.38
C ALA A 474 19.85 -0.67 18.89
N ASN A 475 20.15 -1.75 19.61
CA ASN A 475 21.49 -2.05 20.14
C ASN A 475 22.26 -3.11 19.33
N LEU A 476 21.74 -3.53 18.17
CA LEU A 476 22.52 -4.31 17.21
C LEU A 476 23.64 -3.45 16.58
N GLU A 477 24.72 -4.09 16.15
CA GLU A 477 25.86 -3.40 15.51
C GLU A 477 25.54 -3.02 14.04
N TRP A 478 24.77 -1.94 13.86
CA TRP A 478 24.37 -1.45 12.53
C TRP A 478 25.48 -0.71 11.80
N ASN A 479 26.15 -1.36 10.84
CA ASN A 479 27.33 -0.84 10.12
C ASN A 479 27.27 -0.95 8.58
N ALA A 480 26.15 -1.41 8.01
CA ALA A 480 25.95 -1.50 6.56
C ALA A 480 25.67 -0.14 5.90
N ASP A 481 25.79 -0.10 4.56
CA ASP A 481 25.45 1.06 3.74
C ASP A 481 23.93 1.33 3.77
N GLU A 482 23.14 0.26 3.65
CA GLU A 482 21.68 0.29 3.77
C GLU A 482 21.23 -0.54 4.98
N LYS A 483 20.33 0.04 5.79
CA LYS A 483 19.89 -0.55 7.06
C LYS A 483 18.37 -0.58 7.11
N LEU A 484 17.81 -1.78 7.23
CA LEU A 484 16.37 -1.99 7.27
C LEU A 484 15.97 -2.83 8.48
N MET A 485 15.00 -2.35 9.24
CA MET A 485 14.29 -3.12 10.24
C MET A 485 12.85 -3.36 9.78
N VAL A 486 12.40 -4.60 9.82
CA VAL A 486 11.04 -5.01 9.46
C VAL A 486 10.36 -5.60 10.68
N VAL A 487 9.38 -4.89 11.23
CA VAL A 487 8.49 -5.36 12.30
C VAL A 487 7.31 -6.11 11.67
N ILE A 488 6.97 -7.28 12.18
CA ILE A 488 5.78 -8.06 11.77
C ILE A 488 4.96 -8.33 13.03
N THR A 489 3.73 -7.82 13.10
CA THR A 489 2.87 -7.86 14.29
C THR A 489 1.37 -7.83 13.95
N ASP A 490 0.52 -8.32 14.84
CA ASP A 490 -0.93 -8.13 14.77
C ASP A 490 -1.50 -7.31 15.93
N ALA A 491 -0.70 -7.00 16.94
CA ALA A 491 -1.10 -6.32 18.16
C ALA A 491 -0.39 -4.95 18.35
N PRO A 492 -0.95 -4.04 19.16
CA PRO A 492 -0.23 -2.84 19.58
C PRO A 492 0.86 -3.19 20.60
N CYS A 493 1.80 -2.27 20.82
CA CYS A 493 2.72 -2.34 21.95
C CYS A 493 2.03 -1.91 23.24
N HIS A 494 2.60 -2.30 24.38
CA HIS A 494 2.14 -1.79 25.67
C HIS A 494 2.22 -0.26 25.79
N GLY A 495 1.33 0.28 26.61
CA GLY A 495 1.17 1.71 26.86
C GLY A 495 -0.24 2.17 26.55
N LYS A 496 -0.85 2.93 27.47
CA LYS A 496 -2.20 3.52 27.31
C LYS A 496 -2.33 4.46 26.11
N ASP A 497 -1.18 4.88 25.64
CA ASP A 497 -0.97 5.81 24.56
C ASP A 497 -0.94 5.13 23.19
N TYR A 498 -0.84 3.79 23.14
CA TYR A 498 -0.72 2.97 21.92
C TYR A 498 -1.81 1.91 21.79
N SER A 499 -2.49 1.57 22.89
CA SER A 499 -3.59 0.62 22.92
C SER A 499 -4.79 1.16 23.69
N THR A 500 -6.00 0.76 23.28
CA THR A 500 -7.25 1.05 24.00
C THR A 500 -7.64 -0.07 24.97
N VAL A 501 -6.73 -1.02 25.21
CA VAL A 501 -7.02 -2.18 26.06
C VAL A 501 -7.04 -1.70 27.52
N GLU A 502 -8.21 -1.75 28.14
CA GLU A 502 -8.45 -1.25 29.51
C GLU A 502 -7.59 -2.00 30.56
N HIS A 503 -7.13 -3.20 30.22
CA HIS A 503 -6.37 -4.09 31.10
C HIS A 503 -4.92 -4.32 30.62
N ASP A 504 -4.22 -3.28 30.18
CA ASP A 504 -2.76 -3.33 30.10
C ASP A 504 -2.17 -3.32 31.52
N SER A 505 -2.03 -4.51 32.11
CA SER A 505 -1.57 -4.71 33.49
C SER A 505 -0.12 -4.30 33.72
N PHE A 506 0.64 -4.07 32.65
CA PHE A 506 2.06 -3.75 32.70
C PHE A 506 2.35 -2.26 32.61
N CYS A 507 1.31 -1.45 32.38
CA CYS A 507 1.39 0.00 32.46
C CYS A 507 1.39 0.48 33.91
N ASP A 508 2.38 1.29 34.25
CA ASP A 508 2.34 2.10 35.46
C ASP A 508 1.08 2.98 35.45
N LYS A 509 0.33 2.95 36.55
CA LYS A 509 -0.98 3.61 36.63
C LYS A 509 -0.89 5.13 36.50
N SER A 510 0.24 5.72 36.91
CA SER A 510 0.44 7.17 36.96
C SER A 510 0.97 7.75 35.65
N THR A 511 1.85 7.02 34.97
CA THR A 511 2.53 7.45 33.74
C THR A 511 1.90 6.85 32.48
N GLY A 512 1.23 5.71 32.59
CA GLY A 512 0.68 4.97 31.46
C GLY A 512 1.74 4.27 30.60
N LEU A 513 2.98 4.16 31.10
CA LEU A 513 4.12 3.54 30.43
C LEU A 513 4.48 2.19 31.07
N THR A 514 5.16 1.33 30.32
CA THR A 514 5.72 0.08 30.85
C THR A 514 7.13 0.27 31.41
N CYS A 515 7.67 -0.79 32.00
CA CYS A 515 9.07 -0.88 32.44
C CYS A 515 10.09 -0.75 31.27
N THR A 516 9.65 -0.93 30.03
CA THR A 516 10.44 -0.72 28.81
C THR A 516 10.29 0.69 28.23
N GLY A 517 9.43 1.51 28.82
CA GLY A 517 9.31 2.93 28.50
C GLY A 517 8.51 3.20 27.24
N ARG A 518 8.98 4.17 26.45
CA ARG A 518 8.30 4.64 25.23
C ARG A 518 8.94 4.02 23.98
N PRO A 519 8.18 3.40 23.06
CA PRO A 519 8.70 2.87 21.80
C PRO A 519 9.33 3.96 20.90
N GLU A 520 9.00 5.24 21.10
CA GLU A 520 9.62 6.37 20.41
C GLU A 520 11.11 6.50 20.69
N GLU A 521 11.58 6.16 21.90
CA GLU A 521 13.00 6.29 22.28
C GLU A 521 13.91 5.35 21.47
N PRO A 522 13.67 4.02 21.42
CA PRO A 522 14.46 3.14 20.55
C PRO A 522 14.22 3.44 19.06
N LEU A 523 13.03 3.88 18.66
CA LEU A 523 12.78 4.29 17.28
C LEU A 523 13.65 5.50 16.87
N GLN A 524 13.77 6.51 17.72
CA GLN A 524 14.67 7.65 17.50
C GLN A 524 16.13 7.22 17.43
N SER A 525 16.55 6.24 18.26
CA SER A 525 17.89 5.66 18.20
C SER A 525 18.15 4.98 16.84
N LEU A 526 17.20 4.18 16.35
CA LEU A 526 17.27 3.54 15.03
C LEU A 526 17.35 4.58 13.90
N MET A 527 16.54 5.64 13.97
CA MET A 527 16.59 6.75 13.01
C MET A 527 17.96 7.44 13.01
N ALA A 528 18.52 7.72 14.19
CA ALA A 528 19.84 8.33 14.34
C ALA A 528 20.96 7.45 13.75
N GLN A 529 20.77 6.14 13.75
CA GLN A 529 21.68 5.17 13.13
C GLN A 529 21.45 5.00 11.61
N GLY A 530 20.48 5.69 11.03
CA GLY A 530 20.12 5.61 9.61
C GLY A 530 19.31 4.37 9.25
N VAL A 531 18.71 3.69 10.24
CA VAL A 531 17.85 2.52 10.01
C VAL A 531 16.50 2.98 9.49
N THR A 532 16.06 2.42 8.37
CA THR A 532 14.67 2.55 7.92
C THR A 532 13.81 1.54 8.67
N THR A 533 12.71 2.00 9.25
CA THR A 533 11.74 1.13 9.92
C THR A 533 10.53 0.88 9.03
N VAL A 534 10.15 -0.40 8.93
CA VAL A 534 8.94 -0.85 8.24
C VAL A 534 8.13 -1.70 9.20
N ILE A 535 6.84 -1.41 9.38
CA ILE A 535 5.92 -2.19 10.20
C ILE A 535 4.87 -2.84 9.30
N LEU A 536 4.89 -4.16 9.20
CA LEU A 536 3.90 -4.94 8.48
C LEU A 536 2.90 -5.49 9.50
N HIS A 537 1.68 -4.98 9.47
CA HIS A 537 0.64 -5.35 10.43
C HIS A 537 -0.55 -6.05 9.78
N THR A 538 -1.31 -6.84 10.53
CA THR A 538 -2.53 -7.52 10.03
C THR A 538 -3.70 -6.55 9.78
N GLY A 539 -3.59 -5.32 10.28
CA GLY A 539 -4.59 -4.27 10.08
C GLY A 539 -5.63 -4.17 11.17
N GLU A 540 -5.39 -4.77 12.34
CA GLU A 540 -6.20 -4.49 13.52
C GLU A 540 -6.12 -3.01 13.91
N ALA A 541 -7.25 -2.42 14.29
CA ALA A 541 -7.36 -0.99 14.55
C ALA A 541 -6.35 -0.49 15.61
N ALA A 542 -6.09 -1.30 16.64
CA ALA A 542 -5.13 -0.97 17.69
C ALA A 542 -3.68 -0.93 17.15
N ALA A 543 -3.27 -1.94 16.38
CA ALA A 543 -1.96 -1.96 15.73
C ALA A 543 -1.79 -0.80 14.74
N VAL A 544 -2.83 -0.46 13.98
CA VAL A 544 -2.84 0.70 13.06
C VAL A 544 -2.68 2.00 13.83
N SER A 545 -3.42 2.19 14.92
CA SER A 545 -3.33 3.38 15.78
C SER A 545 -1.92 3.55 16.37
N MET A 546 -1.34 2.48 16.89
CA MET A 546 0.06 2.46 17.33
C MET A 546 0.99 2.91 16.20
N CYS A 547 0.85 2.32 15.00
CA CYS A 547 1.71 2.67 13.86
C CYS A 547 1.59 4.14 13.45
N GLN A 548 0.37 4.69 13.42
CA GLN A 548 0.13 6.11 13.12
C GLN A 548 0.81 7.01 14.15
N LYS A 549 0.81 6.62 15.43
CA LYS A 549 1.51 7.35 16.49
C LYS A 549 3.02 7.27 16.34
N LEU A 550 3.58 6.08 16.07
CA LEU A 550 5.01 5.92 15.81
C LEU A 550 5.47 6.73 14.58
N GLN A 551 4.61 6.85 13.56
CA GLN A 551 4.88 7.67 12.38
C GLN A 551 4.93 9.18 12.69
N GLN A 552 4.35 9.65 13.79
CA GLN A 552 4.55 11.04 14.25
C GLN A 552 5.99 11.26 14.72
N THR A 553 6.67 10.23 15.22
CA THR A 553 8.07 10.26 15.65
C THR A 553 9.02 10.05 14.49
N ASP A 554 8.74 9.06 13.64
CA ASP A 554 9.45 8.83 12.38
C ASP A 554 8.51 9.03 11.19
N PRO A 555 8.43 10.24 10.61
CA PRO A 555 7.61 10.48 9.42
C PRO A 555 8.02 9.65 8.19
N LYS A 556 9.20 9.01 8.20
CA LYS A 556 9.67 8.11 7.14
C LYS A 556 9.32 6.64 7.43
N LEU A 557 8.78 6.32 8.61
CA LEU A 557 8.30 5.00 8.95
C LEU A 557 7.20 4.61 7.98
N ILE A 558 7.36 3.40 7.42
CA ILE A 558 6.39 2.80 6.52
C ILE A 558 5.61 1.80 7.35
N HIS A 559 4.29 1.97 7.46
CA HIS A 559 3.45 0.92 8.01
C HIS A 559 2.39 0.53 6.99
N GLU A 560 2.18 -0.78 6.85
CA GLU A 560 1.24 -1.30 5.87
C GLU A 560 0.49 -2.50 6.42
N LYS A 561 -0.80 -2.56 6.06
CA LYS A 561 -1.58 -3.78 6.22
C LYS A 561 -1.10 -4.80 5.21
N VAL A 562 -0.64 -5.95 5.67
CA VAL A 562 -0.15 -7.01 4.79
C VAL A 562 -0.87 -8.30 5.12
N SER A 563 -1.45 -8.92 4.10
CA SER A 563 -1.93 -10.28 4.23
C SER A 563 -0.73 -11.21 4.43
N PRO A 564 -0.83 -12.29 5.21
CA PRO A 564 0.32 -13.12 5.51
C PRO A 564 1.10 -13.53 4.22
N SER A 565 0.39 -13.92 3.15
CA SER A 565 0.95 -14.37 1.87
C SER A 565 1.74 -13.31 1.09
N GLU A 566 1.59 -12.02 1.42
CA GLU A 566 2.23 -10.91 0.71
C GLU A 566 3.48 -10.37 1.40
N THR A 567 3.76 -10.81 2.63
CA THR A 567 4.88 -10.32 3.46
C THR A 567 6.21 -10.33 2.72
N ALA A 568 6.58 -11.44 2.10
CA ALA A 568 7.83 -11.57 1.33
C ALA A 568 7.95 -10.53 0.22
N LYS A 569 6.87 -10.43 -0.58
CA LYS A 569 6.81 -9.55 -1.75
C LYS A 569 6.92 -8.09 -1.31
N LYS A 570 6.29 -7.75 -0.19
CA LYS A 570 6.32 -6.38 0.35
C LYS A 570 7.70 -6.02 0.87
N VAL A 571 8.36 -6.89 1.64
CA VAL A 571 9.73 -6.65 2.12
C VAL A 571 10.70 -6.44 0.94
N VAL A 572 10.63 -7.31 -0.08
CA VAL A 572 11.44 -7.15 -1.30
C VAL A 572 11.17 -5.82 -2.00
N SER A 573 9.89 -5.46 -2.16
CA SER A 573 9.52 -4.19 -2.80
C SER A 573 10.04 -2.97 -2.04
N VAL A 574 10.00 -2.98 -0.71
CA VAL A 574 10.52 -1.88 0.10
C VAL A 574 12.04 -1.80 0.00
N LEU A 575 12.74 -2.94 0.11
CA LEU A 575 14.18 -3.01 -0.08
C LEU A 575 14.59 -2.51 -1.47
N GLU A 576 13.92 -2.96 -2.53
CA GLU A 576 14.15 -2.47 -3.91
C GLU A 576 13.98 -0.96 -4.02
N SER A 577 12.94 -0.40 -3.40
CA SER A 577 12.70 1.04 -3.44
C SER A 577 13.80 1.82 -2.70
N LYS A 578 14.28 1.30 -1.57
CA LYS A 578 15.30 1.94 -0.74
C LYS A 578 16.66 1.92 -1.41
N VAL A 579 17.08 0.74 -1.86
CA VAL A 579 18.34 0.55 -2.59
C VAL A 579 18.38 1.40 -3.87
N ARG A 580 17.24 1.63 -4.54
CA ARG A 580 17.17 2.51 -5.71
C ARG A 580 17.18 4.01 -5.36
N ASN A 581 16.61 4.39 -4.22
CA ASN A 581 16.39 5.79 -3.84
C ASN A 581 17.45 6.37 -2.88
N GLY A 582 18.29 5.54 -2.27
CA GLY A 582 19.30 5.93 -1.26
C GLY A 582 20.41 6.88 -1.72
N GLN A 583 20.32 7.48 -2.91
CA GLN A 583 21.39 8.32 -3.50
C GLN A 583 20.97 9.76 -3.88
N ASN A 584 19.88 10.30 -3.30
CA ASN A 584 19.42 11.67 -3.58
C ASN A 584 19.88 12.75 -2.59
#